data_AF-A0A2H0Q8P3-F1
#
_entry.id   AF-A0A2H0Q8P3-F1
#
_cell.length_a   1.000
_cell.length_b   1.000
_cell.length_c   1.000
_cell.angle_alpha   90.00
_cell.angle_beta   90.00
_cell.angle_gamma   90.00
#
_symmetry.space_group_name_H-M   'P 1'
#
loop_
_entity.id
_entity.type
_entity.pdbx_description
1 polymer ?
#
loop_
_entity_poly.entity_id
_entity_poly.type
_entity_poly.pdbx_seq_one_letter_code
_entity_poly.pdbx_strand_id
1 'polypeptide(L)'
;MWTKKLKKLNCILALSSLIVTQPSFADWMDKQMFSINPSIQLYGPIQGTVSSKEYKTKILRIILEEAHEKAREYLQVGDFEGYWGFIIAALTVPLHEGGNLHFRKVENDGKKCQDRSNSGSIFSSSTKYTNVFNRIFKNVSPVALPDCNVLNQQEFLYQLLHGHDGSDLGIMQVNLYWHERNYLAVGDWKSVRKTIRYGLQLVKNGYSGVYRNSNRYSCVQSSNGISYDNLIRASWSGIYNSGNLSSSCRFANPNSDWAQNDINFKNSLEKIKSLDESSNRNRYYSVNATEDQVLGQIVEHYKNKTQSAAILTNYLLNERVAGTDQVQPLLGAISDTPVVTDPVVDEPTTPVVVPRPPVTNIARREFVPERVYEVTATSLNFRDGPGTQFNDCGNLPNKTEVIAKAVQGDWLELVEDESLAYYYESNHKCGSGVKYAHKNFLADKGPLYDDPEVIVVVAPLPTPTPVVVVEPTPVGSDQVQDLRKMGRAKGWAKVREDRPSGYTMAPATGQVIGPAGQELIIAEIVWNSSNSTHPWYRIDSPVKGWVYGQYIELVSEE
;
A
#
# COMPACT_ATOMS: atom_id res chain seq x y z
N MET A 1 67.03 -26.62 32.72
CA MET A 1 66.15 -26.10 31.63
C MET A 1 64.83 -26.90 31.55
N TRP A 2 64.21 -27.22 32.69
CA TRP A 2 63.12 -28.23 32.78
C TRP A 2 62.04 -27.91 33.83
N THR A 3 61.73 -26.64 34.07
CA THR A 3 60.67 -26.24 35.03
C THR A 3 59.75 -25.11 34.55
N LYS A 4 59.91 -24.61 33.32
CA LYS A 4 59.01 -23.57 32.75
C LYS A 4 57.90 -24.09 31.81
N LYS A 5 57.86 -25.40 31.49
CA LYS A 5 56.84 -25.98 30.59
C LYS A 5 55.58 -26.54 31.29
N LEU A 6 55.58 -26.70 32.62
CA LEU A 6 54.44 -27.29 33.35
C LEU A 6 53.38 -26.27 33.83
N LYS A 7 53.69 -24.97 33.89
CA LYS A 7 52.67 -23.94 34.21
C LYS A 7 51.77 -23.56 33.03
N LYS A 8 52.09 -23.96 31.79
CA LYS A 8 51.23 -23.72 30.62
C LYS A 8 50.22 -24.84 30.34
N LEU A 9 50.37 -26.04 30.92
CA LEU A 9 49.40 -27.12 30.73
C LEU A 9 48.19 -27.03 31.68
N ASN A 10 48.33 -26.45 32.88
CA ASN A 10 47.21 -26.33 33.84
C ASN A 10 46.27 -25.14 33.57
N CYS A 11 46.53 -24.31 32.55
CA CYS A 11 45.56 -23.31 32.06
C CYS A 11 44.72 -23.82 30.88
N ILE A 12 45.04 -25.00 30.31
CA ILE A 12 44.30 -25.55 29.16
C ILE A 12 43.19 -26.52 29.61
N LEU A 13 43.21 -27.00 30.86
CA LEU A 13 42.20 -27.92 31.41
C LEU A 13 41.14 -27.25 32.31
N ALA A 14 41.13 -25.92 32.40
CA ALA A 14 40.12 -25.14 33.15
C ALA A 14 39.26 -24.21 32.24
N LEU A 15 39.29 -24.44 30.92
CA LEU A 15 38.52 -23.67 29.93
C LEU A 15 37.47 -24.52 29.18
N SER A 16 37.17 -25.72 29.68
CA SER A 16 36.24 -26.67 29.04
C SER A 16 34.79 -26.61 29.53
N SER A 17 34.36 -25.55 30.24
CA SER A 17 32.97 -25.47 30.74
C SER A 17 32.34 -24.08 30.73
N LEU A 18 32.80 -23.17 29.86
CA LEU A 18 31.99 -22.02 29.45
C LEU A 18 31.39 -22.30 28.08
N ILE A 19 30.46 -23.25 28.04
CA ILE A 19 29.47 -23.28 26.97
C ILE A 19 28.61 -22.05 27.20
N VAL A 20 28.97 -20.93 26.56
CA VAL A 20 28.05 -19.82 26.39
C VAL A 20 26.92 -20.38 25.52
N THR A 21 25.84 -20.83 26.17
CA THR A 21 24.63 -21.23 25.47
C THR A 21 24.15 -19.98 24.74
N GLN A 22 24.30 -19.99 23.42
CA GLN A 22 23.72 -18.95 22.59
C GLN A 22 22.23 -18.89 22.95
N PRO A 23 21.68 -17.69 23.23
CA PRO A 23 20.27 -17.56 23.56
C PRO A 23 19.45 -18.22 22.45
N SER A 24 18.42 -18.97 22.84
CA SER A 24 17.56 -19.61 21.85
C SER A 24 16.88 -18.54 21.00
N PHE A 25 16.45 -18.89 19.78
CA PHE A 25 15.65 -17.98 18.96
C PHE A 25 14.42 -17.47 19.72
N ALA A 26 13.83 -18.30 20.59
CA ALA A 26 12.73 -17.90 21.46
C ALA A 26 13.14 -16.78 22.44
N ASP A 27 14.30 -16.89 23.08
CA ASP A 27 14.81 -15.85 23.99
C ASP A 27 15.11 -14.54 23.26
N TRP A 28 15.56 -14.63 22.01
CA TRP A 28 15.75 -13.47 21.15
C TRP A 28 14.39 -12.82 20.83
N MET A 29 13.41 -13.60 20.39
CA MET A 29 12.06 -13.12 20.08
C MET A 29 11.38 -12.47 21.29
N ASP A 30 11.56 -13.01 22.50
CA ASP A 30 10.97 -12.45 23.72
C ASP A 30 11.45 -11.04 24.04
N LYS A 31 12.65 -10.66 23.58
CA LYS A 31 13.20 -9.30 23.72
C LYS A 31 12.69 -8.33 22.65
N GLN A 32 11.98 -8.82 21.65
CA GLN A 32 11.52 -8.07 20.47
C GLN A 32 10.00 -7.89 20.49
N MET A 33 9.40 -7.84 21.67
CA MET A 33 7.96 -7.91 21.87
C MET A 33 7.47 -6.86 22.86
N PHE A 34 6.44 -6.11 22.45
CA PHE A 34 5.61 -5.32 23.35
C PHE A 34 4.44 -6.17 23.82
N SER A 35 4.18 -6.25 25.12
CA SER A 35 2.97 -6.88 25.64
C SER A 35 1.80 -5.90 25.61
N ILE A 36 0.68 -6.33 25.04
CA ILE A 36 -0.48 -5.48 24.74
C ILE A 36 -1.50 -5.64 25.85
N ASN A 37 -2.18 -4.54 26.21
CA ASN A 37 -3.34 -4.58 27.08
C ASN A 37 -4.45 -5.47 26.46
N PRO A 38 -4.99 -6.46 27.18
CA PRO A 38 -6.00 -7.37 26.65
C PRO A 38 -7.32 -6.70 26.24
N SER A 39 -7.58 -5.46 26.67
CA SER A 39 -8.72 -4.66 26.22
C SER A 39 -8.53 -4.03 24.83
N ILE A 40 -7.31 -4.03 24.29
CA ILE A 40 -7.05 -3.55 22.93
C ILE A 40 -7.46 -4.65 21.94
N GLN A 41 -8.42 -4.32 21.09
CA GLN A 41 -8.82 -5.19 19.99
C GLN A 41 -7.72 -5.22 18.91
N LEU A 42 -7.34 -6.43 18.52
CA LEU A 42 -6.38 -6.72 17.46
C LEU A 42 -7.11 -7.36 16.28
N TYR A 43 -6.63 -7.09 15.08
CA TYR A 43 -7.24 -7.54 13.83
C TYR A 43 -6.25 -8.36 13.00
N GLY A 44 -6.71 -9.52 12.54
CA GLY A 44 -5.93 -10.46 11.73
C GLY A 44 -5.25 -11.60 12.52
N PRO A 45 -4.40 -12.39 11.85
CA PRO A 45 -3.79 -13.59 12.44
C PRO A 45 -2.89 -13.31 13.65
N ILE A 46 -3.00 -14.13 14.68
CA ILE A 46 -2.15 -14.10 15.88
C ILE A 46 -1.44 -15.45 16.02
N GLN A 47 -0.11 -15.48 16.02
CA GLN A 47 0.62 -16.73 16.18
C GLN A 47 0.34 -17.34 17.57
N GLY A 48 0.03 -18.63 17.64
CA GLY A 48 -0.29 -19.30 18.90
C GLY A 48 -1.79 -19.35 19.26
N THR A 49 -2.66 -18.66 18.51
CA THR A 49 -4.12 -18.92 18.55
C THR A 49 -4.55 -19.98 17.54
N VAL A 50 -3.73 -20.21 16.52
CA VAL A 50 -3.88 -21.22 15.47
C VAL A 50 -2.56 -21.96 15.27
N SER A 51 -2.57 -23.03 14.46
CA SER A 51 -1.32 -23.74 14.12
C SER A 51 -0.33 -22.80 13.42
N SER A 52 0.98 -23.04 13.60
CA SER A 52 2.03 -22.25 12.92
C SER A 52 1.83 -22.24 11.39
N LYS A 53 1.43 -23.38 10.84
CA LYS A 53 1.13 -23.55 9.40
C LYS A 53 -0.04 -22.68 8.95
N GLU A 54 -1.14 -22.68 9.71
CA GLU A 54 -2.32 -21.86 9.42
C GLU A 54 -2.02 -20.36 9.55
N TYR A 55 -1.31 -19.95 10.60
CA TYR A 55 -0.89 -18.56 10.78
C TYR A 55 -0.09 -18.06 9.56
N LYS A 56 0.95 -18.81 9.16
CA LYS A 56 1.79 -18.43 8.02
C LYS A 56 1.03 -18.45 6.70
N THR A 57 0.06 -19.35 6.55
CA THR A 57 -0.84 -19.40 5.39
C THR A 57 -1.67 -18.12 5.29
N LYS A 58 -2.29 -17.68 6.40
CA LYS A 58 -3.07 -16.43 6.44
C LYS A 58 -2.18 -15.20 6.20
N ILE A 59 -0.99 -15.14 6.78
CA ILE A 59 -0.03 -14.05 6.54
C ILE A 59 0.36 -13.95 5.07
N LEU A 60 0.77 -15.07 4.46
CA LEU A 60 1.14 -15.12 3.06
C LEU A 60 0.01 -14.63 2.17
N ARG A 61 -1.22 -15.08 2.43
CA ARG A 61 -2.38 -14.65 1.66
C ARG A 61 -2.61 -13.13 1.75
N ILE A 62 -2.55 -12.56 2.94
CA ILE A 62 -2.67 -11.11 3.11
C ILE A 62 -1.57 -10.37 2.31
N ILE A 63 -0.32 -10.85 2.38
CA ILE A 63 0.78 -10.28 1.57
C ILE A 63 0.45 -10.33 0.07
N LEU A 64 0.01 -11.48 -0.42
CA LEU A 64 -0.28 -11.68 -1.85
C LEU A 64 -1.45 -10.84 -2.34
N GLU A 65 -2.52 -10.71 -1.54
CA GLU A 65 -3.67 -9.87 -1.87
C GLU A 65 -3.29 -8.39 -1.98
N GLU A 66 -2.60 -7.87 -0.95
CA GLU A 66 -2.18 -6.46 -0.93
C GLU A 66 -1.09 -6.17 -1.98
N ALA A 67 -0.22 -7.13 -2.26
CA ALA A 67 0.79 -7.02 -3.31
C ALA A 67 0.18 -7.02 -4.71
N HIS A 68 -0.76 -7.95 -4.98
CA HIS A 68 -1.47 -8.03 -6.25
C HIS A 68 -2.19 -6.71 -6.55
N GLU A 69 -2.92 -6.19 -5.57
CA GLU A 69 -3.65 -4.92 -5.67
C GLU A 69 -2.72 -3.75 -6.06
N LYS A 70 -1.58 -3.65 -5.38
CA LYS A 70 -0.59 -2.60 -5.61
C LYS A 70 0.12 -2.72 -6.96
N ALA A 71 0.29 -3.94 -7.45
CA ALA A 71 0.96 -4.24 -8.72
C ALA A 71 0.05 -4.20 -9.95
N ARG A 72 -1.26 -3.98 -9.79
CA ARG A 72 -2.22 -3.99 -10.93
C ARG A 72 -1.86 -3.04 -12.05
N GLU A 73 -1.22 -1.91 -11.74
CA GLU A 73 -0.80 -0.93 -12.75
C GLU A 73 0.16 -1.53 -13.79
N TYR A 74 1.02 -2.49 -13.38
CA TYR A 74 1.93 -3.16 -14.29
C TYR A 74 1.17 -4.13 -15.22
N LEU A 75 0.15 -4.82 -14.71
CA LEU A 75 -0.70 -5.69 -15.52
C LEU A 75 -1.49 -4.90 -16.57
N GLN A 76 -2.00 -3.72 -16.20
CA GLN A 76 -2.79 -2.88 -17.10
C GLN A 76 -2.01 -2.43 -18.34
N VAL A 77 -0.68 -2.31 -18.24
CA VAL A 77 0.21 -1.95 -19.35
C VAL A 77 0.93 -3.16 -19.95
N GLY A 78 0.60 -4.39 -19.54
CA GLY A 78 1.23 -5.62 -20.03
C GLY A 78 2.67 -5.84 -19.53
N ASP A 79 3.10 -5.14 -18.49
CA ASP A 79 4.42 -5.28 -17.88
C ASP A 79 4.45 -6.37 -16.80
N PHE A 80 4.56 -7.62 -17.26
CA PHE A 80 4.58 -8.76 -16.35
C PHE A 80 5.89 -8.88 -15.55
N GLU A 81 7.01 -8.37 -16.06
CA GLU A 81 8.27 -8.41 -15.31
C GLU A 81 8.23 -7.43 -14.12
N GLY A 82 7.70 -6.21 -14.31
CA GLY A 82 7.44 -5.26 -13.23
C GLY A 82 6.45 -5.80 -12.20
N TYR A 83 5.38 -6.45 -12.68
CA TYR A 83 4.40 -7.12 -11.81
C TYR A 83 5.06 -8.19 -10.93
N TRP A 84 5.71 -9.19 -11.52
CA TRP A 84 6.31 -10.29 -10.76
C TRP A 84 7.47 -9.83 -9.89
N GLY A 85 8.26 -8.85 -10.35
CA GLY A 85 9.30 -8.23 -9.54
C GLY A 85 8.74 -7.56 -8.27
N PHE A 86 7.59 -6.89 -8.36
CA PHE A 86 6.95 -6.32 -7.18
C PHE A 86 6.38 -7.40 -6.24
N ILE A 87 5.79 -8.48 -6.76
CA ILE A 87 5.33 -9.60 -5.93
C ILE A 87 6.50 -10.23 -5.15
N ILE A 88 7.66 -10.42 -5.78
CA ILE A 88 8.86 -10.91 -5.09
C ILE A 88 9.37 -9.92 -4.03
N ALA A 89 9.34 -8.61 -4.30
CA ALA A 89 9.66 -7.59 -3.29
C ALA A 89 8.73 -7.71 -2.08
N ALA A 90 7.42 -7.85 -2.32
CA ALA A 90 6.40 -7.95 -1.29
C ALA A 90 6.52 -9.20 -0.41
N LEU A 91 7.03 -10.31 -0.96
CA LEU A 91 7.36 -11.51 -0.18
C LEU A 91 8.68 -11.39 0.59
N THR A 92 9.63 -10.60 0.06
CA THR A 92 10.97 -10.46 0.61
C THR A 92 11.01 -9.56 1.83
N VAL A 93 10.35 -8.41 1.76
CA VAL A 93 10.39 -7.38 2.82
C VAL A 93 9.87 -7.88 4.17
N PRO A 94 8.64 -8.43 4.31
CA PRO A 94 8.15 -8.93 5.59
C PRO A 94 8.95 -10.12 6.14
N LEU A 95 9.55 -10.92 5.26
CA LEU A 95 10.48 -11.98 5.67
C LEU A 95 11.79 -11.40 6.24
N HIS A 96 12.31 -10.34 5.60
CA HIS A 96 13.54 -9.68 6.02
C HIS A 96 13.35 -8.90 7.34
N GLU A 97 12.28 -8.13 7.42
CA GLU A 97 12.02 -7.16 8.49
C GLU A 97 11.45 -7.83 9.73
N GLY A 98 10.34 -8.55 9.58
CA GLY A 98 9.59 -9.10 10.70
C GLY A 98 9.61 -10.63 10.82
N GLY A 99 10.32 -11.33 9.93
CA GLY A 99 10.30 -12.80 9.89
C GLY A 99 8.89 -13.37 9.70
N ASN A 100 8.01 -12.64 9.02
CA ASN A 100 6.57 -12.94 8.87
C ASN A 100 5.75 -12.97 10.18
N LEU A 101 6.24 -12.32 11.24
CA LEU A 101 5.51 -12.20 12.51
C LEU A 101 5.00 -10.78 12.74
N HIS A 102 3.71 -10.66 13.09
CA HIS A 102 3.16 -9.40 13.58
C HIS A 102 2.73 -9.52 15.04
N PHE A 103 1.80 -10.43 15.32
CA PHE A 103 1.29 -10.71 16.66
C PHE A 103 1.56 -12.15 17.08
N ARG A 104 1.77 -12.35 18.38
CA ARG A 104 1.75 -13.68 18.99
C ARG A 104 0.98 -13.69 20.32
N LYS A 105 0.49 -14.87 20.69
CA LYS A 105 -0.04 -15.23 22.00
C LYS A 105 0.95 -16.17 22.68
N VAL A 106 1.34 -15.87 23.91
CA VAL A 106 2.25 -16.70 24.72
C VAL A 106 1.70 -16.86 26.14
N GLU A 107 2.06 -17.96 26.80
CA GLU A 107 1.81 -18.13 28.24
C GLU A 107 2.58 -17.08 29.04
N ASN A 108 1.96 -16.56 30.09
CA ASN A 108 2.58 -15.59 30.98
C ASN A 108 3.30 -16.28 32.13
N ASP A 109 4.57 -16.62 31.94
CA ASP A 109 5.45 -17.18 32.98
C ASP A 109 6.11 -16.10 33.87
N GLY A 110 5.68 -14.85 33.74
CA GLY A 110 6.27 -13.69 34.43
C GLY A 110 7.59 -13.19 33.82
N LYS A 111 8.13 -13.84 32.78
CA LYS A 111 9.37 -13.45 32.08
C LYS A 111 9.14 -12.96 30.66
N LYS A 112 8.00 -13.31 30.05
CA LYS A 112 7.68 -12.93 28.67
C LYS A 112 7.36 -11.44 28.48
N CYS A 113 6.86 -10.76 29.50
CA CYS A 113 6.70 -9.31 29.47
C CYS A 113 8.02 -8.62 29.83
N GLN A 114 8.48 -7.71 28.98
CA GLN A 114 9.74 -6.97 29.18
C GLN A 114 9.46 -5.56 29.68
N ASP A 115 9.78 -5.25 30.94
CA ASP A 115 9.61 -3.90 31.51
C ASP A 115 10.32 -2.85 30.66
N ARG A 116 11.51 -3.18 30.14
CA ARG A 116 12.28 -2.28 29.28
C ARG A 116 11.48 -1.84 28.04
N SER A 117 10.78 -2.76 27.39
CA SER A 117 9.97 -2.48 26.21
C SER A 117 8.66 -1.79 26.59
N ASN A 118 7.91 -2.36 27.54
CA ASN A 118 6.55 -1.90 27.90
C ASN A 118 6.51 -0.55 28.64
N SER A 119 7.58 -0.17 29.34
CA SER A 119 7.72 1.17 29.94
C SER A 119 8.15 2.24 28.94
N GLY A 120 8.65 1.84 27.76
CA GLY A 120 9.29 2.73 26.80
C GLY A 120 10.75 3.08 27.15
N SER A 121 11.33 2.53 28.22
CA SER A 121 12.73 2.79 28.58
C SER A 121 13.74 2.22 27.56
N ILE A 122 13.30 1.35 26.65
CA ILE A 122 14.05 0.96 25.46
C ILE A 122 14.48 2.18 24.62
N PHE A 123 13.70 3.26 24.65
CA PHE A 123 13.96 4.54 23.96
C PHE A 123 14.72 5.57 24.80
N SER A 124 15.27 5.20 25.96
CA SER A 124 15.84 6.15 26.93
C SER A 124 16.93 7.08 26.36
N SER A 125 17.58 6.71 25.25
CA SER A 125 18.55 7.54 24.54
C SER A 125 17.92 8.53 23.53
N SER A 126 16.61 8.45 23.27
CA SER A 126 15.90 9.25 22.28
C SER A 126 14.58 9.80 22.82
N THR A 127 14.57 11.11 23.09
CA THR A 127 13.37 11.84 23.49
C THR A 127 12.29 11.82 22.41
N LYS A 128 12.68 11.77 21.13
CA LYS A 128 11.76 11.71 19.99
C LYS A 128 10.90 10.46 20.03
N TYR A 129 11.51 9.28 20.11
CA TYR A 129 10.79 8.01 20.19
C TYR A 129 10.01 7.89 21.50
N THR A 130 10.60 8.31 22.63
CA THR A 130 9.92 8.33 23.93
C THR A 130 8.61 9.14 23.87
N ASN A 131 8.62 10.31 23.23
CA ASN A 131 7.44 11.16 23.10
C ASN A 131 6.34 10.52 22.25
N VAL A 132 6.70 9.94 21.09
CA VAL A 132 5.75 9.23 20.22
C VAL A 132 5.17 8.02 20.95
N PHE A 133 6.04 7.19 21.56
CA PHE A 133 5.62 6.00 22.29
C PHE A 133 4.65 6.35 23.42
N ASN A 134 4.97 7.37 24.22
CA ASN A 134 4.08 7.81 25.29
C ASN A 134 2.74 8.31 24.75
N ARG A 135 2.74 9.11 23.67
CA ARG A 135 1.50 9.63 23.08
C ARG A 135 0.59 8.52 22.55
N ILE A 136 1.16 7.54 21.84
CA ILE A 136 0.40 6.50 21.14
C ILE A 136 0.01 5.37 22.08
N PHE A 137 0.89 4.97 23.01
CA PHE A 137 0.71 3.73 23.76
C PHE A 137 0.50 3.90 25.26
N LYS A 138 1.00 4.99 25.88
CA LYS A 138 0.93 5.19 27.34
C LYS A 138 -0.15 6.18 27.75
N ASN A 139 -0.35 7.25 27.00
CA ASN A 139 -1.25 8.36 27.30
C ASN A 139 -2.57 8.25 26.54
N VAL A 140 -3.02 7.01 26.33
CA VAL A 140 -4.31 6.66 25.71
C VAL A 140 -5.15 5.89 26.72
N SER A 141 -6.47 5.90 26.55
CA SER A 141 -7.40 5.14 27.39
C SER A 141 -8.21 4.17 26.51
N PRO A 142 -8.11 2.85 26.74
CA PRO A 142 -7.20 2.19 27.69
C PRO A 142 -5.73 2.31 27.26
N VAL A 143 -4.81 2.24 28.24
CA VAL A 143 -3.36 2.22 27.98
C VAL A 143 -3.03 1.01 27.11
N ALA A 144 -2.47 1.22 25.91
CA ALA A 144 -2.27 0.15 24.94
C ALA A 144 -1.13 -0.78 25.34
N LEU A 145 -0.02 -0.23 25.84
CA LEU A 145 1.16 -0.99 26.31
C LEU A 145 1.41 -0.69 27.79
N PRO A 146 0.69 -1.33 28.73
CA PRO A 146 0.83 -1.09 30.16
C PRO A 146 2.14 -1.70 30.67
N ASP A 147 2.59 -1.25 31.84
CA ASP A 147 3.78 -1.84 32.50
C ASP A 147 3.50 -3.30 32.88
N CYS A 148 4.55 -4.13 32.99
CA CYS A 148 4.36 -5.57 33.12
C CYS A 148 3.67 -5.99 34.41
N ASN A 149 3.82 -5.21 35.49
CA ASN A 149 3.11 -5.44 36.75
C ASN A 149 1.57 -5.44 36.58
N VAL A 150 1.03 -4.70 35.63
CA VAL A 150 -0.40 -4.70 35.28
C VAL A 150 -0.81 -5.99 34.56
N LEU A 151 0.11 -6.60 33.82
CA LEU A 151 -0.12 -7.80 33.01
C LEU A 151 0.16 -9.10 33.77
N ASN A 152 0.81 -9.06 34.94
CA ASN A 152 1.20 -10.24 35.73
C ASN A 152 0.04 -11.16 36.11
N GLN A 153 -1.21 -10.66 36.13
CA GLN A 153 -2.39 -11.46 36.43
C GLN A 153 -2.99 -12.17 35.22
N GLN A 154 -2.53 -11.85 34.01
CA GLN A 154 -3.03 -12.48 32.79
C GLN A 154 -2.40 -13.86 32.63
N GLU A 155 -3.20 -14.87 32.31
CA GLU A 155 -2.69 -16.22 31.98
C GLU A 155 -1.89 -16.21 30.68
N PHE A 156 -2.31 -15.39 29.71
CA PHE A 156 -1.67 -15.25 28.41
C PHE A 156 -1.36 -13.79 28.12
N LEU A 157 -0.26 -13.56 27.40
CA LEU A 157 0.10 -12.28 26.83
C LEU A 157 -0.14 -12.28 25.33
N TYR A 158 -0.78 -11.22 24.84
CA TYR A 158 -0.76 -10.87 23.44
C TYR A 158 0.38 -9.89 23.21
N GLN A 159 1.18 -10.14 22.19
CA GLN A 159 2.41 -9.38 21.96
C GLN A 159 2.53 -8.93 20.52
N LEU A 160 3.06 -7.72 20.34
CA LEU A 160 3.34 -7.08 19.07
C LEU A 160 4.85 -7.05 18.85
N LEU A 161 5.29 -7.52 17.69
CA LEU A 161 6.68 -7.47 17.28
C LEU A 161 7.19 -6.03 17.24
N HIS A 162 8.41 -5.81 17.73
CA HIS A 162 9.15 -4.57 17.53
C HIS A 162 10.60 -4.86 17.09
N GLY A 163 11.27 -3.85 16.56
CA GLY A 163 12.68 -3.93 16.16
C GLY A 163 13.65 -3.92 17.32
N HIS A 164 14.94 -4.09 17.03
CA HIS A 164 15.97 -4.32 18.05
C HIS A 164 15.99 -3.26 19.16
N ASP A 165 15.84 -2.00 18.78
CA ASP A 165 15.80 -0.83 19.66
C ASP A 165 14.37 -0.38 20.00
N GLY A 166 13.36 -1.16 19.60
CA GLY A 166 11.94 -0.89 19.74
C GLY A 166 11.40 0.17 18.78
N SER A 167 12.25 0.80 17.96
CA SER A 167 11.86 1.98 17.18
C SER A 167 11.03 1.65 15.95
N ASP A 168 10.98 0.38 15.59
CA ASP A 168 10.24 -0.16 14.45
C ASP A 168 9.19 -1.17 14.93
N LEU A 169 8.07 -1.28 14.20
CA LEU A 169 6.90 -2.01 14.67
C LEU A 169 6.35 -3.02 13.64
N GLY A 170 6.06 -4.22 14.11
CA GLY A 170 5.29 -5.22 13.39
C GLY A 170 6.05 -5.93 12.28
N ILE A 171 5.30 -6.67 11.47
CA ILE A 171 5.83 -7.52 10.38
C ILE A 171 6.58 -6.74 9.31
N MET A 172 6.25 -5.46 9.16
CA MET A 172 6.91 -4.53 8.24
C MET A 172 7.94 -3.63 8.95
N GLN A 173 8.17 -3.78 10.26
CA GLN A 173 9.11 -2.92 11.00
C GLN A 173 8.91 -1.42 10.68
N VAL A 174 7.66 -0.95 10.77
CA VAL A 174 7.32 0.44 10.45
C VAL A 174 7.85 1.34 11.57
N ASN A 175 8.70 2.30 11.20
CA ASN A 175 9.34 3.18 12.18
C ASN A 175 8.34 4.07 12.92
N LEU A 176 8.42 4.07 14.25
CA LEU A 176 7.46 4.76 15.10
C LEU A 176 7.45 6.27 14.88
N TYR A 177 8.63 6.88 14.74
CA TYR A 177 8.76 8.34 14.66
C TYR A 177 8.35 8.87 13.29
N TRP A 178 8.85 8.25 12.22
CA TRP A 178 8.59 8.75 10.86
C TRP A 178 7.14 8.51 10.39
N HIS A 179 6.44 7.55 11.00
CA HIS A 179 5.09 7.15 10.61
C HIS A 179 4.06 7.35 11.72
N GLU A 180 4.31 8.28 12.66
CA GLU A 180 3.39 8.57 13.77
C GLU A 180 1.99 8.92 13.27
N ARG A 181 1.87 9.88 12.35
CA ARG A 181 0.56 10.42 11.94
C ARG A 181 -0.25 9.46 11.08
N ASN A 182 0.38 8.91 10.05
CA ASN A 182 -0.32 8.20 8.97
C ASN A 182 -0.49 6.70 9.23
N TYR A 183 0.03 6.19 10.33
CA TYR A 183 -0.02 4.77 10.67
C TYR A 183 -0.27 4.53 12.16
N LEU A 184 0.53 5.14 13.05
CA LEU A 184 0.36 4.88 14.48
C LEU A 184 -0.88 5.55 15.08
N ALA A 185 -1.08 6.84 14.80
CA ALA A 185 -2.13 7.65 15.40
C ALA A 185 -3.53 7.22 14.93
N VAL A 186 -3.64 6.71 13.70
CA VAL A 186 -4.87 6.12 13.16
C VAL A 186 -5.10 4.68 13.66
N GLY A 187 -4.16 4.10 14.40
CA GLY A 187 -4.31 2.79 15.03
C GLY A 187 -4.12 1.61 14.09
N ASP A 188 -3.56 1.81 12.90
CA ASP A 188 -3.39 0.77 11.88
C ASP A 188 -2.44 -0.35 12.32
N TRP A 189 -1.54 -0.06 13.26
CA TRP A 189 -0.68 -1.06 13.90
C TRP A 189 -1.44 -2.18 14.63
N LYS A 190 -2.74 -2.00 14.89
CA LYS A 190 -3.59 -3.04 15.49
C LYS A 190 -4.05 -4.09 14.48
N SER A 191 -3.87 -3.86 13.18
CA SER A 191 -4.26 -4.79 12.12
C SER A 191 -3.05 -5.31 11.35
N VAL A 192 -2.98 -6.65 11.21
CA VAL A 192 -2.00 -7.32 10.36
C VAL A 192 -2.10 -6.82 8.93
N ARG A 193 -3.31 -6.79 8.37
CA ARG A 193 -3.54 -6.38 6.97
C ARG A 193 -3.19 -4.93 6.74
N LYS A 194 -3.65 -4.01 7.61
CA LYS A 194 -3.32 -2.59 7.45
C LYS A 194 -1.82 -2.33 7.58
N THR A 195 -1.13 -3.03 8.48
CA THR A 195 0.33 -2.96 8.61
C THR A 195 1.04 -3.41 7.34
N ILE A 196 0.65 -4.57 6.78
CA ILE A 196 1.22 -5.09 5.52
C ILE A 196 0.92 -4.12 4.37
N ARG A 197 -0.32 -3.66 4.24
CA ARG A 197 -0.74 -2.69 3.22
C ARG A 197 0.09 -1.40 3.28
N TYR A 198 0.28 -0.84 4.47
CA TYR A 198 1.05 0.37 4.69
C TYR A 198 2.52 0.16 4.31
N GLY A 199 3.15 -0.89 4.84
CA GLY A 199 4.54 -1.21 4.51
C GLY A 199 4.75 -1.48 3.02
N LEU A 200 3.85 -2.23 2.38
CA LEU A 200 3.92 -2.48 0.93
C LEU A 200 3.70 -1.22 0.10
N GLN A 201 2.97 -0.21 0.60
CA GLN A 201 2.89 1.08 -0.06
C GLN A 201 4.26 1.79 -0.06
N LEU A 202 5.01 1.74 1.04
CA LEU A 202 6.36 2.29 1.10
C LEU A 202 7.31 1.57 0.12
N VAL A 203 7.21 0.23 0.04
CA VAL A 203 7.96 -0.57 -0.95
C VAL A 203 7.56 -0.16 -2.36
N LYS A 204 6.26 -0.02 -2.65
CA LYS A 204 5.73 0.39 -3.95
C LYS A 204 6.25 1.76 -4.37
N ASN A 205 6.26 2.72 -3.46
CA ASN A 205 6.75 4.06 -3.73
C ASN A 205 8.24 4.02 -4.16
N GLY A 206 9.06 3.24 -3.46
CA GLY A 206 10.46 3.02 -3.82
C GLY A 206 10.61 2.29 -5.15
N TYR A 207 9.86 1.21 -5.33
CA TYR A 207 9.90 0.36 -6.53
C TYR A 207 9.49 1.14 -7.78
N SER A 208 8.31 1.75 -7.77
CA SER A 208 7.79 2.55 -8.90
C SER A 208 8.66 3.77 -9.18
N GLY A 209 9.14 4.45 -8.13
CA GLY A 209 10.02 5.61 -8.26
C GLY A 209 11.31 5.29 -8.99
N VAL A 210 11.98 4.19 -8.62
CA VAL A 210 13.20 3.73 -9.31
C VAL A 210 12.87 3.16 -10.69
N TYR A 211 11.80 2.37 -10.81
CA TYR A 211 11.39 1.73 -12.06
C TYR A 211 11.13 2.74 -13.18
N ARG A 212 10.27 3.74 -12.92
CA ARG A 212 9.91 4.80 -13.89
C ARG A 212 11.08 5.71 -14.25
N ASN A 213 12.09 5.80 -13.38
CA ASN A 213 13.27 6.64 -13.57
C ASN A 213 14.55 5.81 -13.67
N SER A 214 14.48 4.57 -14.15
CA SER A 214 15.59 3.60 -14.09
C SER A 214 16.87 4.08 -14.77
N ASN A 215 16.76 4.97 -15.76
CA ASN A 215 17.88 5.64 -16.41
C ASN A 215 18.74 6.52 -15.46
N ARG A 216 18.19 6.94 -14.32
CA ARG A 216 18.89 7.71 -13.28
C ARG A 216 19.60 6.83 -12.26
N TYR A 217 19.36 5.53 -12.28
CA TYR A 217 19.85 4.58 -11.28
C TYR A 217 20.72 3.50 -11.95
N SER A 218 22.00 3.80 -12.15
CA SER A 218 22.93 2.86 -12.79
C SER A 218 23.00 1.50 -12.10
N CYS A 219 22.74 1.45 -10.78
CA CYS A 219 22.72 0.20 -10.01
C CYS A 219 21.60 -0.77 -10.42
N VAL A 220 20.52 -0.32 -11.07
CA VAL A 220 19.44 -1.20 -11.55
C VAL A 220 19.53 -1.49 -13.05
N GLN A 221 20.50 -0.90 -13.75
CA GLN A 221 20.69 -1.13 -15.17
C GLN A 221 21.41 -2.47 -15.42
N SER A 222 21.04 -3.12 -16.52
CA SER A 222 21.67 -4.33 -17.05
C SER A 222 21.82 -4.20 -18.57
N SER A 223 22.56 -5.13 -19.20
CA SER A 223 22.72 -5.13 -20.66
C SER A 223 21.39 -5.26 -21.42
N ASN A 224 20.37 -5.85 -20.78
CA ASN A 224 19.08 -6.16 -21.40
C ASN A 224 17.93 -5.33 -20.79
N GLY A 225 18.21 -4.13 -20.28
CA GLY A 225 17.22 -3.28 -19.61
C GLY A 225 17.37 -3.29 -18.09
N ILE A 226 16.27 -3.41 -17.36
CA ILE A 226 16.28 -3.33 -15.89
C ILE A 226 16.63 -4.69 -15.27
N SER A 227 17.54 -4.71 -14.30
CA SER A 227 17.73 -5.84 -13.40
C SER A 227 16.68 -5.78 -12.30
N TYR A 228 15.66 -6.65 -12.38
CA TYR A 228 14.58 -6.69 -11.40
C TYR A 228 15.06 -7.09 -9.99
N ASP A 229 16.07 -7.96 -9.87
CA ASP A 229 16.72 -8.24 -8.59
C ASP A 229 17.30 -6.97 -7.95
N ASN A 230 18.00 -6.15 -8.73
CA ASN A 230 18.55 -4.89 -8.24
C ASN A 230 17.46 -3.84 -8.01
N LEU A 231 16.38 -3.83 -8.79
CA LEU A 231 15.22 -2.98 -8.55
C LEU A 231 14.54 -3.31 -7.22
N ILE A 232 14.37 -4.60 -6.90
CA ILE A 232 13.83 -5.04 -5.61
C ILE A 232 14.72 -4.53 -4.47
N ARG A 233 16.04 -4.71 -4.59
CA ARG A 233 17.01 -4.17 -3.60
C ARG A 233 16.97 -2.65 -3.51
N ALA A 234 16.81 -1.95 -4.63
CA ALA A 234 16.71 -0.49 -4.71
C ALA A 234 15.43 0.05 -4.06
N SER A 235 14.32 -0.70 -4.18
CA SER A 235 13.04 -0.34 -3.59
C SER A 235 13.09 -0.38 -2.06
N TRP A 236 13.76 -1.41 -1.51
CA TRP A 236 13.96 -1.56 -0.08
C TRP A 236 14.98 -0.56 0.47
N SER A 237 16.15 -0.45 -0.16
CA SER A 237 17.22 0.44 0.33
C SER A 237 16.85 1.93 0.23
N GLY A 238 15.98 2.30 -0.70
CA GLY A 238 15.57 3.69 -0.94
C GLY A 238 14.52 4.18 0.04
N ILE A 239 13.29 4.37 -0.45
CA ILE A 239 12.19 4.93 0.35
C ILE A 239 11.88 4.08 1.57
N TYR A 240 11.88 2.75 1.45
CA TYR A 240 11.47 1.91 2.57
C TYR A 240 12.42 2.02 3.78
N ASN A 241 13.73 1.80 3.57
CA ASN A 241 14.68 1.76 4.68
C ASN A 241 15.33 3.13 4.99
N SER A 242 15.57 4.00 3.99
CA SER A 242 16.10 5.37 4.26
C SER A 242 15.06 6.49 4.25
N GLY A 243 13.83 6.25 3.80
CA GLY A 243 12.89 7.34 3.55
C GLY A 243 13.24 8.21 2.34
N ASN A 244 14.23 7.84 1.52
CA ASN A 244 14.68 8.66 0.39
C ASN A 244 15.00 7.83 -0.87
N LEU A 245 14.40 8.21 -2.00
CA LEU A 245 14.61 7.60 -3.29
C LEU A 245 16.05 7.79 -3.84
N SER A 246 16.76 8.86 -3.44
CA SER A 246 18.16 9.04 -3.87
C SER A 246 19.11 7.99 -3.29
N SER A 247 18.71 7.36 -2.18
CA SER A 247 19.51 6.33 -1.50
C SER A 247 19.28 4.93 -2.07
N SER A 248 18.44 4.78 -3.10
CA SER A 248 18.12 3.50 -3.73
C SER A 248 19.35 2.73 -4.24
N CYS A 249 20.43 3.40 -4.67
CA CYS A 249 21.64 2.70 -5.13
C CYS A 249 22.67 2.39 -4.04
N ARG A 250 22.40 2.70 -2.76
CA ARG A 250 23.40 2.48 -1.69
C ARG A 250 23.80 1.01 -1.53
N PHE A 251 22.91 0.07 -1.84
CA PHE A 251 23.18 -1.37 -1.79
C PHE A 251 24.29 -1.83 -2.73
N ALA A 252 24.59 -1.02 -3.76
CA ALA A 252 25.65 -1.31 -4.72
C ALA A 252 27.03 -0.93 -4.19
N ASN A 253 27.12 -0.19 -3.09
CA ASN A 253 28.38 0.15 -2.44
C ASN A 253 28.71 -0.87 -1.33
N PRO A 254 29.65 -1.80 -1.55
CA PRO A 254 30.01 -2.80 -0.54
C PRO A 254 30.72 -2.20 0.68
N ASN A 255 31.18 -0.94 0.59
CA ASN A 255 31.86 -0.22 1.66
C ASN A 255 30.94 0.77 2.39
N SER A 256 29.63 0.76 2.12
CA SER A 256 28.72 1.62 2.85
C SER A 256 28.54 1.14 4.30
N ASP A 257 28.23 2.06 5.22
CA ASP A 257 27.88 1.71 6.61
C ASP A 257 26.67 0.77 6.70
N TRP A 258 25.89 0.67 5.61
CA TRP A 258 24.68 -0.14 5.49
C TRP A 258 24.90 -1.47 4.75
N ALA A 259 26.12 -1.75 4.29
CA ALA A 259 26.41 -2.89 3.42
C ALA A 259 25.98 -4.22 4.05
N GLN A 260 26.11 -4.37 5.37
CA GLN A 260 25.66 -5.58 6.06
C GLN A 260 24.13 -5.75 6.01
N ASN A 261 23.37 -4.66 6.12
CA ASN A 261 21.91 -4.70 6.01
C ASN A 261 21.51 -5.04 4.57
N ASP A 262 22.20 -4.46 3.58
CA ASP A 262 21.98 -4.77 2.16
C ASP A 262 22.31 -6.24 1.81
N ILE A 263 23.35 -6.82 2.44
CA ILE A 263 23.69 -8.25 2.33
C ILE A 263 22.60 -9.11 2.96
N ASN A 264 22.11 -8.74 4.15
CA ASN A 264 21.05 -9.46 4.84
C ASN A 264 19.73 -9.43 4.04
N PHE A 265 19.41 -8.30 3.42
CA PHE A 265 18.26 -8.17 2.53
C PHE A 265 18.43 -9.03 1.28
N LYS A 266 19.60 -8.98 0.63
CA LYS A 266 19.92 -9.85 -0.51
C LYS A 266 19.76 -11.34 -0.14
N ASN A 267 20.25 -11.75 1.02
CA ASN A 267 20.07 -13.13 1.49
C ASN A 267 18.60 -13.51 1.68
N SER A 268 17.75 -12.55 2.06
CA SER A 268 16.30 -12.77 2.19
C SER A 268 15.65 -12.89 0.82
N LEU A 269 16.06 -12.06 -0.15
CA LEU A 269 15.64 -12.16 -1.55
C LEU A 269 16.01 -13.52 -2.17
N GLU A 270 17.24 -14.01 -1.95
CA GLU A 270 17.65 -15.32 -2.47
C GLU A 270 16.85 -16.48 -1.82
N LYS A 271 16.45 -16.36 -0.54
CA LYS A 271 15.54 -17.35 0.07
C LYS A 271 14.17 -17.37 -0.61
N ILE A 272 13.63 -16.20 -0.97
CA ILE A 272 12.36 -16.12 -1.70
C ILE A 272 12.52 -16.72 -3.10
N LYS A 273 13.60 -16.39 -3.80
CA LYS A 273 13.89 -16.92 -5.14
C LYS A 273 14.20 -18.42 -5.15
N SER A 274 14.48 -19.03 -4.01
CA SER A 274 14.69 -20.48 -3.90
C SER A 274 13.44 -21.27 -3.49
N LEU A 275 12.27 -20.61 -3.41
CA LEU A 275 10.99 -21.24 -3.08
C LEU A 275 10.39 -22.07 -4.22
N ASP A 276 11.03 -22.18 -5.38
CA ASP A 276 10.71 -23.20 -6.38
C ASP A 276 11.04 -24.62 -5.85
N GLU A 277 12.00 -24.73 -4.93
CA GLU A 277 12.29 -25.97 -4.22
C GLU A 277 11.35 -26.17 -3.00
N SER A 278 10.66 -27.32 -2.95
CA SER A 278 9.71 -27.65 -1.86
C SER A 278 10.35 -27.70 -0.47
N SER A 279 11.61 -28.12 -0.37
CA SER A 279 12.39 -28.13 0.89
C SER A 279 12.54 -26.72 1.47
N ASN A 280 12.79 -25.72 0.62
CA ASN A 280 12.93 -24.33 1.03
C ASN A 280 11.58 -23.71 1.41
N ARG A 281 10.50 -24.03 0.69
CA ARG A 281 9.15 -23.59 1.07
C ARG A 281 8.75 -24.08 2.44
N ASN A 282 8.98 -25.35 2.74
CA ASN A 282 8.74 -25.93 4.05
C ASN A 282 9.58 -25.26 5.16
N ARG A 283 10.80 -24.81 4.83
CA ARG A 283 11.68 -24.14 5.79
C ARG A 283 11.25 -22.71 6.12
N TYR A 284 10.90 -21.91 5.11
CA TYR A 284 10.70 -20.47 5.29
C TYR A 284 9.23 -20.08 5.51
N TYR A 285 8.30 -20.65 4.74
CA TYR A 285 6.88 -20.33 4.84
C TYR A 285 6.06 -21.43 5.50
N SER A 286 6.36 -22.71 5.29
CA SER A 286 5.62 -23.84 5.90
C SER A 286 4.09 -23.62 5.89
N VAL A 287 3.51 -23.53 4.69
CA VAL A 287 2.10 -23.18 4.45
C VAL A 287 1.30 -24.39 3.96
N ASN A 288 -0.01 -24.23 3.80
CA ASN A 288 -0.88 -25.24 3.21
C ASN A 288 -0.51 -25.56 1.76
N ALA A 289 -0.99 -26.72 1.27
CA ALA A 289 -0.56 -27.26 -0.01
C ALA A 289 -0.88 -26.33 -1.19
N THR A 290 -2.04 -25.66 -1.16
CA THR A 290 -2.44 -24.67 -2.17
C THR A 290 -1.46 -23.52 -2.21
N GLU A 291 -1.18 -22.89 -1.08
CA GLU A 291 -0.24 -21.77 -0.97
C GLU A 291 1.21 -22.19 -1.27
N ASP A 292 1.60 -23.42 -0.94
CA ASP A 292 2.90 -23.97 -1.29
C ASP A 292 3.08 -24.04 -2.81
N GLN A 293 2.06 -24.52 -3.53
CA GLN A 293 2.05 -24.57 -4.99
C GLN A 293 2.08 -23.16 -5.59
N VAL A 294 1.28 -22.24 -5.07
CA VAL A 294 1.24 -20.84 -5.52
C VAL A 294 2.59 -20.18 -5.34
N LEU A 295 3.27 -20.37 -4.20
CA LEU A 295 4.63 -19.84 -3.99
C LEU A 295 5.63 -20.35 -5.02
N GLY A 296 5.61 -21.65 -5.32
CA GLY A 296 6.46 -22.23 -6.36
C GLY A 296 6.22 -21.61 -7.73
N GLN A 297 4.95 -21.46 -8.11
CA GLN A 297 4.54 -20.88 -9.38
C GLN A 297 4.90 -19.39 -9.50
N ILE A 298 4.76 -18.61 -8.42
CA ILE A 298 5.18 -17.19 -8.40
C ILE A 298 6.68 -17.07 -8.72
N VAL A 299 7.52 -17.89 -8.09
CA VAL A 299 8.97 -17.88 -8.32
C VAL A 299 9.31 -18.34 -9.73
N GLU A 300 8.64 -19.37 -10.23
CA GLU A 300 8.81 -19.84 -11.60
C GLU A 300 8.46 -18.74 -12.61
N HIS A 301 7.32 -18.07 -12.45
CA HIS A 301 6.91 -16.97 -13.32
C HIS A 301 7.89 -15.79 -13.29
N TYR A 302 8.42 -15.46 -12.11
CA TYR A 302 9.46 -14.45 -11.97
C TYR A 302 10.74 -14.83 -12.72
N LYS A 303 11.24 -16.06 -12.53
CA LYS A 303 12.47 -16.54 -13.18
C LYS A 303 12.32 -16.64 -14.70
N ASN A 304 11.15 -17.10 -15.15
CA ASN A 304 10.85 -17.35 -16.56
C ASN A 304 10.28 -16.13 -17.31
N LYS A 305 10.10 -14.99 -16.63
CA LYS A 305 9.55 -13.74 -17.21
C LYS A 305 8.22 -13.96 -17.92
N THR A 306 7.35 -14.77 -17.33
CA THR A 306 6.11 -15.21 -17.97
C THR A 306 5.12 -14.06 -18.15
N GLN A 307 4.47 -13.99 -19.32
CA GLN A 307 3.48 -12.96 -19.67
C GLN A 307 2.06 -13.29 -19.19
N SER A 308 1.92 -13.72 -17.93
CA SER A 308 0.63 -14.03 -17.33
C SER A 308 0.67 -13.86 -15.82
N ALA A 309 -0.44 -13.34 -15.28
CA ALA A 309 -0.74 -13.27 -13.85
C ALA A 309 -1.91 -14.18 -13.45
N ALA A 310 -2.42 -15.00 -14.38
CA ALA A 310 -3.64 -15.79 -14.20
C ALA A 310 -3.59 -16.69 -12.97
N ILE A 311 -2.41 -17.24 -12.63
CA ILE A 311 -2.23 -18.07 -11.44
C ILE A 311 -2.61 -17.32 -10.17
N LEU A 312 -2.05 -16.12 -9.98
CA LEU A 312 -2.32 -15.35 -8.76
C LEU A 312 -3.75 -14.81 -8.78
N THR A 313 -4.23 -14.33 -9.92
CA THR A 313 -5.61 -13.85 -10.06
C THR A 313 -6.62 -14.96 -9.74
N ASN A 314 -6.45 -16.16 -10.29
CA ASN A 314 -7.35 -17.29 -10.05
C ASN A 314 -7.29 -17.77 -8.61
N TYR A 315 -6.09 -17.85 -8.01
CA TYR A 315 -5.94 -18.17 -6.59
C TYR A 315 -6.71 -17.18 -5.71
N LEU A 316 -6.59 -15.88 -5.97
CA LEU A 316 -7.27 -14.84 -5.20
C LEU A 316 -8.78 -14.76 -5.48
N LEU A 317 -9.25 -15.16 -6.67
CA LEU A 317 -10.67 -15.17 -7.04
C LEU A 317 -11.42 -16.41 -6.53
N ASN A 318 -10.84 -17.61 -6.66
CA ASN A 318 -11.49 -18.87 -6.30
C ASN A 318 -11.85 -18.94 -4.81
N GLU A 319 -11.07 -18.27 -3.98
CA GLU A 319 -11.30 -18.18 -2.55
C GLU A 319 -12.42 -17.20 -2.16
N ARG A 320 -12.61 -16.10 -2.91
CA ARG A 320 -13.79 -15.24 -2.72
C ARG A 320 -15.08 -15.99 -3.00
N VAL A 321 -15.02 -16.98 -3.89
CA VAL A 321 -16.14 -17.88 -4.20
C VAL A 321 -16.26 -19.00 -3.17
N ALA A 322 -15.17 -19.54 -2.62
CA ALA A 322 -15.21 -20.61 -1.61
C ALA A 322 -15.75 -20.15 -0.23
N GLY A 323 -15.68 -18.85 0.07
CA GLY A 323 -16.38 -18.25 1.22
C GLY A 323 -17.89 -18.05 0.99
N THR A 324 -18.39 -18.41 -0.19
CA THR A 324 -19.81 -18.47 -0.54
C THR A 324 -20.16 -19.93 -0.76
N ASP A 325 -21.23 -20.43 -0.15
CA ASP A 325 -21.58 -21.85 -0.24
C ASP A 325 -21.52 -22.41 -1.67
N GLN A 326 -20.66 -23.42 -1.84
CA GLN A 326 -20.70 -24.49 -2.84
C GLN A 326 -21.24 -24.12 -4.24
N VAL A 327 -20.35 -23.67 -5.14
CA VAL A 327 -20.42 -24.09 -6.55
C VAL A 327 -19.00 -24.28 -7.09
N GLN A 328 -18.58 -25.53 -7.26
CA GLN A 328 -17.45 -25.86 -8.14
C GLN A 328 -17.83 -25.55 -9.59
N PRO A 329 -16.97 -24.89 -10.38
CA PRO A 329 -16.93 -25.15 -11.81
C PRO A 329 -15.87 -26.23 -12.06
N LEU A 330 -16.29 -27.36 -12.64
CA LEU A 330 -15.41 -28.34 -13.25
C LEU A 330 -14.51 -27.64 -14.29
N LEU A 331 -13.20 -27.64 -14.06
CA LEU A 331 -12.20 -27.39 -15.08
C LEU A 331 -12.15 -28.60 -16.03
N GLY A 332 -12.91 -28.55 -17.11
CA GLY A 332 -12.75 -29.41 -18.28
C GLY A 332 -11.58 -28.94 -19.13
N ALA A 333 -10.58 -29.80 -19.29
CA ALA A 333 -9.43 -29.59 -20.16
C ALA A 333 -9.87 -29.39 -21.62
N ILE A 334 -9.35 -28.35 -22.28
CA ILE A 334 -9.47 -28.15 -23.72
C ILE A 334 -8.35 -28.99 -24.35
N SER A 335 -8.73 -30.08 -25.02
CA SER A 335 -7.86 -30.88 -25.89
C SER A 335 -8.29 -30.63 -27.33
N ASP A 336 -7.37 -30.13 -28.14
CA ASP A 336 -7.53 -29.99 -29.59
C ASP A 336 -7.70 -31.35 -30.26
N THR A 337 -8.79 -31.54 -31.00
CA THR A 337 -8.84 -32.23 -32.31
C THR A 337 -10.26 -32.12 -32.90
N PRO A 338 -10.40 -31.95 -34.23
CA PRO A 338 -11.69 -31.76 -34.87
C PRO A 338 -12.29 -33.12 -35.27
N VAL A 339 -13.53 -33.38 -34.89
CA VAL A 339 -14.34 -34.45 -35.48
C VAL A 339 -15.62 -33.85 -36.02
N VAL A 340 -15.74 -33.97 -37.34
CA VAL A 340 -16.90 -33.67 -38.16
C VAL A 340 -17.97 -34.72 -37.91
N THR A 341 -19.19 -34.30 -37.55
CA THR A 341 -20.44 -34.96 -38.00
C THR A 341 -21.55 -33.93 -38.16
N ASP A 342 -22.27 -34.07 -39.27
CA ASP A 342 -23.36 -33.25 -39.80
C ASP A 342 -24.63 -33.17 -38.91
N PRO A 343 -25.54 -32.20 -39.19
CA PRO A 343 -26.56 -31.77 -38.23
C PRO A 343 -27.88 -32.55 -38.32
N VAL A 344 -28.51 -32.77 -37.17
CA VAL A 344 -29.92 -33.19 -37.05
C VAL A 344 -30.78 -31.94 -36.92
N VAL A 345 -31.77 -31.84 -37.80
CA VAL A 345 -32.78 -30.78 -37.87
C VAL A 345 -33.90 -31.11 -36.88
N ASP A 346 -34.16 -30.22 -35.92
CA ASP A 346 -35.39 -30.22 -35.12
C ASP A 346 -36.17 -28.92 -35.36
N GLU A 347 -37.48 -29.09 -35.53
CA GLU A 347 -38.47 -28.06 -35.86
C GLU A 347 -38.68 -27.00 -34.74
N PRO A 348 -39.05 -25.76 -35.09
CA PRO A 348 -39.24 -24.70 -34.12
C PRO A 348 -40.62 -24.78 -33.45
N THR A 349 -40.65 -24.90 -32.12
CA THR A 349 -41.84 -24.60 -31.31
C THR A 349 -41.83 -23.14 -30.88
N THR A 350 -42.93 -22.44 -31.15
CA THR A 350 -43.16 -21.02 -30.81
C THR A 350 -43.22 -20.80 -29.29
N PRO A 351 -42.49 -19.82 -28.73
CA PRO A 351 -42.54 -19.53 -27.31
C PRO A 351 -43.77 -18.71 -26.92
N VAL A 352 -44.46 -19.15 -25.88
CA VAL A 352 -45.56 -18.45 -25.21
C VAL A 352 -45.00 -17.23 -24.48
N VAL A 353 -45.50 -16.04 -24.85
CA VAL A 353 -45.13 -14.76 -24.22
C VAL A 353 -45.85 -14.61 -22.87
N VAL A 354 -45.09 -14.72 -21.78
CA VAL A 354 -45.54 -14.32 -20.44
C VAL A 354 -45.24 -12.82 -20.28
N PRO A 355 -46.22 -11.97 -19.91
CA PRO A 355 -45.97 -10.54 -19.73
C PRO A 355 -45.01 -10.30 -18.56
N ARG A 356 -43.91 -9.58 -18.84
CA ARG A 356 -42.87 -9.20 -17.87
C ARG A 356 -43.43 -8.14 -16.91
N PRO A 357 -43.24 -8.28 -15.58
CA PRO A 357 -43.62 -7.26 -14.62
C PRO A 357 -42.81 -5.96 -14.82
N PRO A 358 -43.34 -4.80 -14.41
CA PRO A 358 -42.74 -3.50 -14.69
C PRO A 358 -41.37 -3.38 -14.01
N VAL A 359 -40.36 -3.00 -14.78
CA VAL A 359 -39.00 -2.75 -14.31
C VAL A 359 -39.03 -1.47 -13.46
N THR A 360 -38.87 -1.60 -12.15
CA THR A 360 -38.59 -0.48 -11.25
C THR A 360 -37.24 0.14 -11.62
N ASN A 361 -37.20 1.47 -11.69
CA ASN A 361 -36.06 2.28 -12.07
C ASN A 361 -34.92 2.12 -11.03
N ILE A 362 -34.02 1.16 -11.24
CA ILE A 362 -32.86 0.98 -10.38
C ILE A 362 -31.85 2.08 -10.75
N ALA A 363 -31.56 2.98 -9.82
CA ALA A 363 -30.55 4.02 -10.00
C ALA A 363 -29.23 3.39 -10.47
N ARG A 364 -28.57 4.03 -11.45
CA ARG A 364 -27.30 3.55 -12.01
C ARG A 364 -26.25 3.53 -10.90
N ARG A 365 -25.55 2.40 -10.75
CA ARG A 365 -24.40 2.24 -9.86
C ARG A 365 -23.23 3.06 -10.40
N GLU A 366 -22.70 3.95 -9.58
CA GLU A 366 -21.54 4.78 -9.89
C GLU A 366 -20.37 4.38 -8.98
N PHE A 367 -19.25 3.99 -9.58
CA PHE A 367 -18.04 3.71 -8.82
C PHE A 367 -17.36 5.02 -8.41
N VAL A 368 -16.96 5.11 -7.14
CA VAL A 368 -16.28 6.29 -6.59
C VAL A 368 -14.95 5.86 -5.96
N PRO A 369 -13.93 6.74 -5.88
CA PRO A 369 -12.75 6.48 -5.07
C PRO A 369 -13.15 6.05 -3.66
N GLU A 370 -12.38 5.14 -3.06
CA GLU A 370 -12.69 4.65 -1.72
C GLU A 370 -12.63 5.78 -0.70
N ARG A 371 -13.71 5.94 0.08
CA ARG A 371 -13.85 6.98 1.10
C ARG A 371 -14.22 6.36 2.43
N VAL A 372 -13.71 6.96 3.50
CA VAL A 372 -14.04 6.57 4.88
C VAL A 372 -15.28 7.33 5.31
N TYR A 373 -16.23 6.62 5.91
CA TYR A 373 -17.44 7.18 6.47
C TYR A 373 -17.59 6.77 7.91
N GLU A 374 -18.08 7.68 8.76
CA GLU A 374 -18.43 7.39 10.15
C GLU A 374 -19.95 7.36 10.31
N VAL A 375 -20.47 6.34 10.97
CA VAL A 375 -21.89 6.23 11.30
C VAL A 375 -22.28 7.34 12.28
N THR A 376 -23.25 8.17 11.88
CA THR A 376 -23.80 9.27 12.71
C THR A 376 -25.09 8.89 13.42
N ALA A 377 -25.78 7.85 12.95
CA ALA A 377 -26.97 7.32 13.61
C ALA A 377 -26.60 6.58 14.90
N THR A 378 -27.54 6.48 15.85
CA THR A 378 -27.37 5.64 17.04
C THR A 378 -27.08 4.18 16.66
N SER A 379 -27.70 3.71 15.59
CA SER A 379 -27.49 2.42 14.97
C SER A 379 -27.93 2.52 13.50
N LEU A 380 -27.12 1.98 12.58
CA LEU A 380 -27.38 2.02 11.14
C LEU A 380 -27.46 0.62 10.57
N ASN A 381 -28.59 0.26 9.98
CA ASN A 381 -28.73 -1.04 9.33
C ASN A 381 -27.96 -1.04 8.00
N PHE A 382 -27.25 -2.13 7.72
CA PHE A 382 -26.67 -2.40 6.40
C PHE A 382 -27.43 -3.56 5.74
N ARG A 383 -27.47 -3.58 4.40
CA ARG A 383 -28.38 -4.41 3.61
C ARG A 383 -27.69 -5.12 2.45
N ASP A 384 -28.32 -6.17 1.93
CA ASP A 384 -27.83 -6.94 0.77
C ASP A 384 -28.11 -6.28 -0.59
N GLY A 385 -28.75 -5.10 -0.58
CA GLY A 385 -28.94 -4.27 -1.75
C GLY A 385 -29.28 -2.80 -1.41
N PRO A 386 -29.26 -1.92 -2.43
CA PRO A 386 -29.45 -0.48 -2.26
C PRO A 386 -30.94 -0.12 -2.17
N GLY A 387 -31.52 -0.29 -0.98
CA GLY A 387 -32.93 0.00 -0.72
C GLY A 387 -33.45 -0.63 0.57
N THR A 388 -34.56 -0.11 1.10
CA THR A 388 -35.19 -0.65 2.32
C THR A 388 -35.98 -1.94 2.09
N GLN A 389 -36.27 -2.26 0.82
CA GLN A 389 -36.89 -3.52 0.40
C GLN A 389 -35.93 -4.72 0.44
N PHE A 390 -34.62 -4.47 0.52
CA PHE A 390 -33.57 -5.48 0.62
C PHE A 390 -33.43 -5.99 2.06
N ASN A 391 -32.88 -7.18 2.24
CA ASN A 391 -32.79 -7.79 3.56
C ASN A 391 -31.86 -6.98 4.47
N ASP A 392 -32.26 -6.89 5.74
CA ASP A 392 -31.44 -6.31 6.80
C ASP A 392 -30.38 -7.31 7.25
N CYS A 393 -29.12 -6.94 7.06
CA CYS A 393 -27.97 -7.78 7.38
C CYS A 393 -27.49 -7.64 8.81
N GLY A 394 -27.92 -6.60 9.53
CA GLY A 394 -27.38 -6.25 10.83
C GLY A 394 -27.15 -4.75 10.95
N ASN A 395 -26.55 -4.38 12.08
CA ASN A 395 -26.45 -2.99 12.50
C ASN A 395 -25.00 -2.58 12.73
N LEU A 396 -24.64 -1.40 12.21
CA LEU A 396 -23.42 -0.68 12.50
C LEU A 396 -23.69 0.27 13.68
N PRO A 397 -22.96 0.17 14.80
CA PRO A 397 -23.07 1.11 15.90
C PRO A 397 -22.70 2.56 15.50
N ASN A 398 -23.17 3.52 16.31
CA ASN A 398 -22.70 4.90 16.22
C ASN A 398 -21.17 4.96 16.30
N LYS A 399 -20.57 5.84 15.49
CA LYS A 399 -19.12 6.04 15.34
C LYS A 399 -18.36 4.85 14.74
N THR A 400 -19.05 3.83 14.22
CA THR A 400 -18.38 2.83 13.40
C THR A 400 -17.89 3.48 12.11
N GLU A 401 -16.63 3.23 11.78
CA GLU A 401 -16.06 3.63 10.49
C GLU A 401 -16.25 2.50 9.47
N VAL A 402 -16.68 2.87 8.27
CA VAL A 402 -16.83 1.97 7.13
C VAL A 402 -16.19 2.59 5.89
N ILE A 403 -15.73 1.75 4.98
CA ILE A 403 -15.19 2.19 3.69
C ILE A 403 -16.27 1.96 2.64
N ALA A 404 -16.49 2.91 1.74
CA ALA A 404 -17.38 2.73 0.60
C ALA A 404 -16.67 3.01 -0.74
N LYS A 405 -17.04 2.24 -1.78
CA LYS A 405 -16.41 2.26 -3.12
C LYS A 405 -17.37 2.55 -4.28
N ALA A 406 -18.66 2.64 -4.01
CA ALA A 406 -19.68 2.95 -5.00
C ALA A 406 -20.89 3.61 -4.36
N VAL A 407 -21.64 4.36 -5.17
CA VAL A 407 -22.91 4.99 -4.80
C VAL A 407 -23.99 4.47 -5.74
N GLN A 408 -25.16 4.14 -5.18
CA GLN A 408 -26.33 3.76 -5.95
C GLN A 408 -27.58 4.41 -5.36
N GLY A 409 -27.95 5.58 -5.90
CA GLY A 409 -28.96 6.44 -5.27
C GLY A 409 -28.48 6.91 -3.89
N ASP A 410 -29.33 6.77 -2.87
CA ASP A 410 -29.01 7.15 -1.48
C ASP A 410 -28.21 6.09 -0.70
N TRP A 411 -27.69 5.08 -1.39
CA TRP A 411 -27.01 3.94 -0.77
C TRP A 411 -25.55 3.89 -1.17
N LEU A 412 -24.68 3.71 -0.17
CA LEU A 412 -23.25 3.50 -0.35
C LEU A 412 -22.95 2.01 -0.34
N GLU A 413 -22.25 1.54 -1.37
CA GLU A 413 -21.70 0.19 -1.44
C GLU A 413 -20.46 0.11 -0.54
N LEU A 414 -20.56 -0.70 0.50
CA LEU A 414 -19.51 -0.89 1.49
C LEU A 414 -18.43 -1.85 0.98
N VAL A 415 -17.18 -1.55 1.30
CA VAL A 415 -16.06 -2.46 1.11
C VAL A 415 -16.07 -3.44 2.27
N GLU A 416 -16.13 -4.73 1.94
CA GLU A 416 -15.90 -5.79 2.91
C GLU A 416 -14.44 -5.75 3.35
N ASP A 417 -14.22 -5.17 4.52
CA ASP A 417 -12.96 -5.19 5.24
C ASP A 417 -13.11 -5.89 6.60
N GLU A 418 -12.04 -5.99 7.38
CA GLU A 418 -12.05 -6.69 8.67
C GLU A 418 -13.04 -6.07 9.69
N SER A 419 -13.32 -4.76 9.59
CA SER A 419 -14.26 -4.08 10.47
C SER A 419 -15.70 -4.50 10.15
N LEU A 420 -16.02 -4.58 8.86
CA LEU A 420 -17.32 -4.99 8.37
C LEU A 420 -17.53 -6.51 8.53
N ALA A 421 -16.48 -7.30 8.35
CA ALA A 421 -16.47 -8.75 8.58
C ALA A 421 -16.81 -9.13 10.03
N TYR A 422 -16.32 -8.38 11.02
CA TYR A 422 -16.69 -8.58 12.43
C TYR A 422 -18.20 -8.40 12.68
N TYR A 423 -18.82 -7.38 12.06
CA TYR A 423 -20.25 -7.17 12.14
C TYR A 423 -21.05 -8.23 11.34
N TYR A 424 -20.45 -8.87 10.34
CA TYR A 424 -21.04 -10.01 9.63
C TYR A 424 -21.06 -11.28 10.46
N GLU A 425 -19.93 -11.67 11.07
CA GLU A 425 -19.85 -12.91 11.86
C GLU A 425 -20.79 -12.88 13.07
N SER A 426 -21.09 -11.70 13.59
CA SER A 426 -22.07 -11.51 14.67
C SER A 426 -23.53 -11.48 14.19
N ASN A 427 -23.80 -11.30 12.89
CA ASN A 427 -25.16 -11.15 12.32
C ASN A 427 -25.36 -12.04 11.08
N HIS A 428 -25.84 -13.27 11.29
CA HIS A 428 -26.01 -14.30 10.24
C HIS A 428 -27.21 -14.07 9.28
N LYS A 429 -27.66 -12.83 9.07
CA LYS A 429 -28.90 -12.54 8.33
C LYS A 429 -28.72 -12.28 6.84
N CYS A 430 -27.49 -12.18 6.35
CA CYS A 430 -27.22 -11.88 4.95
C CYS A 430 -26.36 -12.91 4.23
N GLY A 431 -26.64 -13.07 2.93
CA GLY A 431 -25.79 -13.81 2.03
C GLY A 431 -24.46 -13.11 1.75
N SER A 432 -23.56 -13.80 1.08
CA SER A 432 -22.19 -13.37 0.72
C SER A 432 -22.11 -12.25 -0.34
N GLY A 433 -23.21 -11.52 -0.57
CA GLY A 433 -23.27 -10.44 -1.56
C GLY A 433 -22.67 -9.12 -1.07
N VAL A 434 -22.58 -8.16 -1.99
CA VAL A 434 -22.23 -6.77 -1.72
C VAL A 434 -23.17 -6.16 -0.68
N LYS A 435 -22.65 -5.28 0.19
CA LYS A 435 -23.45 -4.62 1.23
C LYS A 435 -23.63 -3.15 0.99
N TYR A 436 -24.75 -2.63 1.44
CA TYR A 436 -25.13 -1.24 1.28
C TYR A 436 -25.56 -0.62 2.60
N ALA A 437 -25.19 0.63 2.83
CA ALA A 437 -25.70 1.44 3.94
C ALA A 437 -26.21 2.78 3.43
N HIS A 438 -27.23 3.33 4.09
CA HIS A 438 -27.88 4.54 3.64
C HIS A 438 -27.01 5.78 3.95
N LYS A 439 -26.69 6.56 2.92
CA LYS A 439 -25.73 7.69 2.98
C LYS A 439 -26.07 8.75 4.02
N ASN A 440 -27.35 9.05 4.22
CA ASN A 440 -27.81 10.08 5.19
C ASN A 440 -27.41 9.81 6.65
N PHE A 441 -26.99 8.60 6.99
CA PHE A 441 -26.53 8.23 8.33
C PHE A 441 -25.02 8.04 8.43
N LEU A 442 -24.29 8.55 7.42
CA LEU A 442 -22.86 8.41 7.27
C LEU A 442 -22.25 9.79 7.05
N ALA A 443 -21.33 10.19 7.93
CA ALA A 443 -20.50 11.37 7.76
C ALA A 443 -19.25 10.99 6.96
N ASP A 444 -19.08 11.59 5.79
CA ASP A 444 -17.88 11.46 4.97
C ASP A 444 -16.67 12.04 5.72
N LYS A 445 -15.68 11.20 5.99
CA LYS A 445 -14.41 11.57 6.63
C LYS A 445 -13.33 11.93 5.61
N GLY A 446 -13.63 11.77 4.31
CA GLY A 446 -12.71 12.03 3.21
C GLY A 446 -12.26 10.74 2.51
N PRO A 447 -11.34 10.89 1.55
CA PRO A 447 -10.75 9.74 0.86
C PRO A 447 -10.03 8.83 1.86
N LEU A 448 -9.99 7.52 1.56
CA LEU A 448 -9.21 6.56 2.35
C LEU A 448 -7.70 6.91 2.37
N TYR A 449 -7.25 7.71 1.40
CA TYR A 449 -5.89 8.24 1.32
C TYR A 449 -5.92 9.74 0.95
N ASP A 450 -5.18 10.57 1.70
CA ASP A 450 -4.83 11.95 1.30
C ASP A 450 -3.72 11.93 0.23
N ASP A 451 -4.00 11.33 -0.93
CA ASP A 451 -3.12 11.43 -2.10
C ASP A 451 -3.89 12.19 -3.20
N PRO A 452 -3.35 13.29 -3.78
CA PRO A 452 -3.99 13.96 -4.90
C PRO A 452 -3.89 13.07 -6.15
N GLU A 453 -4.78 12.09 -6.28
CA GLU A 453 -4.89 11.31 -7.52
C GLU A 453 -5.61 12.11 -8.61
N VAL A 454 -4.85 12.35 -9.68
CA VAL A 454 -5.32 12.79 -11.00
C VAL A 454 -6.20 11.70 -11.59
N ILE A 455 -7.50 11.95 -11.72
CA ILE A 455 -8.41 11.11 -12.51
C ILE A 455 -8.19 11.44 -13.99
N VAL A 456 -7.41 10.63 -14.70
CA VAL A 456 -7.41 10.68 -16.17
C VAL A 456 -8.65 9.92 -16.66
N VAL A 457 -9.74 10.64 -16.90
CA VAL A 457 -10.84 10.10 -17.71
C VAL A 457 -10.34 10.05 -19.15
N VAL A 458 -9.86 8.89 -19.58
CA VAL A 458 -9.56 8.65 -21.00
C VAL A 458 -10.90 8.62 -21.74
N ALA A 459 -11.30 9.75 -22.30
CA ALA A 459 -12.37 9.78 -23.29
C ALA A 459 -11.96 8.89 -24.47
N PRO A 460 -12.87 8.08 -25.04
CA PRO A 460 -12.55 7.29 -26.22
C PRO A 460 -12.11 8.23 -27.34
N LEU A 461 -10.94 7.95 -27.91
CA LEU A 461 -10.40 8.71 -29.04
C LEU A 461 -11.45 8.77 -30.17
N PRO A 462 -11.75 9.96 -30.71
CA PRO A 462 -12.59 10.04 -31.90
C PRO A 462 -11.91 9.27 -33.03
N THR A 463 -12.70 8.47 -33.74
CA THR A 463 -12.27 7.72 -34.91
C THR A 463 -11.57 8.66 -35.91
N PRO A 464 -10.36 8.33 -36.38
CA PRO A 464 -9.62 9.26 -37.23
C PRO A 464 -10.37 9.47 -38.54
N THR A 465 -10.75 10.72 -38.79
CA THR A 465 -11.23 11.15 -40.11
C THR A 465 -10.02 11.17 -41.05
N PRO A 466 -10.13 10.63 -42.29
CA PRO A 466 -9.00 10.60 -43.21
C PRO A 466 -8.54 12.02 -43.53
N VAL A 467 -7.30 12.34 -43.16
CA VAL A 467 -6.64 13.61 -43.48
C VAL A 467 -6.17 13.57 -44.93
N VAL A 468 -6.71 14.46 -45.75
CA VAL A 468 -6.21 14.75 -47.09
C VAL A 468 -4.89 15.52 -46.93
N VAL A 469 -3.79 14.90 -47.35
CA VAL A 469 -2.46 15.53 -47.37
C VAL A 469 -2.42 16.52 -48.53
N VAL A 470 -2.29 17.81 -48.22
CA VAL A 470 -1.89 18.83 -49.19
C VAL A 470 -0.43 19.16 -48.91
N GLU A 471 0.43 18.94 -49.90
CA GLU A 471 1.86 19.24 -49.80
C GLU A 471 2.13 20.75 -49.70
N PRO A 472 3.06 21.22 -48.84
CA PRO A 472 3.41 22.63 -48.75
C PRO A 472 4.36 23.04 -49.88
N THR A 473 4.04 24.17 -50.53
CA THR A 473 4.91 24.86 -51.47
C THR A 473 6.07 25.56 -50.72
N PRO A 474 7.30 25.60 -51.25
CA PRO A 474 8.43 26.18 -50.54
C PRO A 474 8.36 27.72 -50.57
N VAL A 475 8.42 28.36 -49.40
CA VAL A 475 8.64 29.81 -49.28
C VAL A 475 10.10 30.06 -48.96
N GLY A 476 10.71 30.92 -49.79
CA GLY A 476 12.13 31.27 -49.75
C GLY A 476 12.54 32.00 -48.48
N SER A 477 13.80 31.81 -48.14
CA SER A 477 14.54 32.54 -47.12
C SER A 477 14.68 34.00 -47.52
N ASP A 478 14.02 34.91 -46.78
CA ASP A 478 14.49 36.26 -46.50
C ASP A 478 13.59 36.89 -45.43
N GLN A 479 14.19 37.76 -44.60
CA GLN A 479 13.60 38.61 -43.55
C GLN A 479 13.77 38.15 -42.09
N VAL A 480 14.98 38.42 -41.58
CA VAL A 480 15.19 38.78 -40.17
C VAL A 480 15.11 40.31 -40.08
N GLN A 481 14.08 40.87 -39.44
CA GLN A 481 14.09 42.26 -38.95
C GLN A 481 13.41 42.41 -37.58
N ASP A 482 14.26 42.74 -36.60
CA ASP A 482 14.12 43.76 -35.56
C ASP A 482 12.71 44.16 -35.06
N LEU A 483 12.34 43.65 -33.88
CA LEU A 483 11.23 44.15 -33.06
C LEU A 483 11.75 45.03 -31.91
N ARG A 484 12.14 46.27 -32.23
CA ARG A 484 12.16 47.38 -31.28
C ARG A 484 11.42 48.56 -31.90
N LYS A 485 10.15 48.75 -31.51
CA LYS A 485 9.39 50.03 -31.43
C LYS A 485 7.92 49.79 -31.78
N MET A 486 7.08 49.62 -30.75
CA MET A 486 5.69 50.14 -30.62
C MET A 486 5.37 49.95 -29.13
N GLY A 487 4.76 50.84 -28.34
CA GLY A 487 4.07 52.10 -28.54
C GLY A 487 3.22 52.25 -27.26
N ARG A 488 3.40 53.34 -26.50
CA ARG A 488 2.69 53.58 -25.23
C ARG A 488 1.18 53.72 -25.48
N ALA A 489 0.37 52.91 -24.80
CA ALA A 489 -1.05 53.20 -24.55
C ALA A 489 -1.33 53.18 -23.04
N LYS A 490 -2.09 54.18 -22.59
CA LYS A 490 -2.34 54.56 -21.20
C LYS A 490 -3.46 53.72 -20.58
N GLY A 491 -3.22 53.24 -19.35
CA GLY A 491 -4.24 52.69 -18.45
C GLY A 491 -3.60 52.14 -17.18
N TRP A 492 -3.02 53.00 -16.34
CA TRP A 492 -2.41 52.58 -15.08
C TRP A 492 -3.46 52.56 -13.97
N ALA A 493 -3.81 51.36 -13.50
CA ALA A 493 -4.38 51.18 -12.17
C ALA A 493 -3.28 51.41 -11.12
N LYS A 494 -3.61 52.19 -10.09
CA LYS A 494 -2.71 52.59 -9.01
C LYS A 494 -2.36 51.38 -8.13
N VAL A 495 -1.14 50.85 -8.25
CA VAL A 495 -0.60 49.81 -7.36
C VAL A 495 -0.20 50.46 -6.03
N ARG A 496 -0.75 49.99 -4.90
CA ARG A 496 -0.26 50.34 -3.55
C ARG A 496 1.04 49.58 -3.29
N GLU A 497 2.04 50.30 -2.78
CA GLU A 497 3.33 49.75 -2.34
C GLU A 497 3.18 49.08 -0.96
N ASP A 498 3.03 47.76 -0.96
CA ASP A 498 3.45 46.92 0.17
C ASP A 498 4.48 45.93 -0.38
N ARG A 499 5.78 46.23 -0.23
CA ARG A 499 6.89 45.50 -0.91
C ARG A 499 7.91 44.96 0.11
N PRO A 500 8.23 43.66 0.09
CA PRO A 500 9.50 43.14 0.59
C PRO A 500 10.61 43.42 -0.44
N SER A 501 11.78 43.87 0.02
CA SER A 501 12.95 44.19 -0.83
C SER A 501 13.53 42.94 -1.53
N GLY A 502 13.80 43.01 -2.84
CA GLY A 502 14.64 42.00 -3.54
C GLY A 502 14.15 41.43 -4.88
N TYR A 503 13.06 41.93 -5.49
CA TYR A 503 12.46 41.34 -6.70
C TYR A 503 12.58 42.23 -7.94
N THR A 504 12.83 41.62 -9.11
CA THR A 504 12.88 42.27 -10.44
C THR A 504 11.66 41.85 -11.26
N MET A 505 10.99 42.79 -11.94
CA MET A 505 9.83 42.48 -12.79
C MET A 505 10.22 42.19 -14.24
N ALA A 506 9.53 41.25 -14.87
CA ALA A 506 9.47 41.10 -16.33
C ALA A 506 8.00 41.21 -16.77
N PRO A 507 7.65 42.09 -17.73
CA PRO A 507 6.28 42.18 -18.22
C PRO A 507 6.00 41.01 -19.17
N ALA A 508 5.06 40.13 -18.80
CA ALA A 508 4.49 39.16 -19.71
C ALA A 508 2.97 39.13 -19.48
N THR A 509 2.21 39.65 -20.45
CA THR A 509 0.75 39.49 -20.51
C THR A 509 0.45 38.31 -21.42
N GLY A 510 -0.06 37.22 -20.85
CA GLY A 510 -0.60 36.08 -21.60
C GLY A 510 -2.12 36.04 -21.47
N GLN A 511 -2.84 35.92 -22.59
CA GLN A 511 -4.29 35.76 -22.62
C GLN A 511 -4.60 34.26 -22.71
N VAL A 512 -5.42 33.73 -21.81
CA VAL A 512 -5.90 32.34 -21.85
C VAL A 512 -7.42 32.37 -21.96
N ILE A 513 -7.97 31.74 -23.00
CA ILE A 513 -9.41 31.66 -23.24
C ILE A 513 -9.88 30.29 -22.75
N GLY A 514 -10.70 30.25 -21.70
CA GLY A 514 -11.36 29.05 -21.21
C GLY A 514 -12.63 28.71 -21.99
N PRO A 515 -13.22 27.50 -21.80
CA PRO A 515 -14.50 27.16 -22.40
C PRO A 515 -15.62 28.02 -21.78
N ALA A 516 -16.53 28.50 -22.62
CA ALA A 516 -17.64 29.39 -22.28
C ALA A 516 -17.28 30.81 -21.78
N GLY A 517 -16.49 31.54 -22.57
CA GLY A 517 -16.60 33.01 -22.66
C GLY A 517 -16.29 33.83 -21.41
N GLN A 518 -15.70 33.25 -20.36
CA GLN A 518 -15.16 34.02 -19.24
C GLN A 518 -13.70 34.39 -19.51
N GLU A 519 -13.43 35.69 -19.59
CA GLU A 519 -12.08 36.23 -19.62
C GLU A 519 -11.45 36.18 -18.23
N LEU A 520 -10.30 35.53 -18.12
CA LEU A 520 -9.45 35.57 -16.92
C LEU A 520 -8.09 36.18 -17.29
N ILE A 521 -7.73 37.26 -16.59
CA ILE A 521 -6.49 38.00 -16.82
C ILE A 521 -5.46 37.52 -15.81
N ILE A 522 -4.43 36.82 -16.27
CA ILE A 522 -3.23 36.56 -15.46
C ILE A 522 -2.42 37.87 -15.46
N ALA A 523 -2.38 38.56 -14.32
CA ALA A 523 -1.85 39.91 -14.27
C ALA A 523 -0.32 39.95 -14.15
N GLU A 524 0.32 39.09 -13.35
CA GLU A 524 1.74 39.26 -12.99
C GLU A 524 2.47 37.95 -12.69
N ILE A 525 3.69 37.80 -13.25
CA ILE A 525 4.67 36.75 -12.93
C ILE A 525 5.85 37.41 -12.22
N VAL A 526 6.20 36.96 -11.02
CA VAL A 526 7.31 37.53 -10.24
C VAL A 526 8.43 36.50 -10.10
N TRP A 527 9.65 36.90 -10.49
CA TRP A 527 10.85 36.07 -10.38
C TRP A 527 11.72 36.54 -9.19
N ASN A 528 12.17 35.59 -8.37
CA ASN A 528 13.14 35.84 -7.30
C ASN A 528 14.55 35.67 -7.85
N SER A 529 15.42 36.67 -7.64
CA SER A 529 16.82 36.64 -8.08
C SER A 529 17.75 35.79 -7.21
N SER A 530 17.26 35.11 -6.16
CA SER A 530 18.07 34.19 -5.35
C SER A 530 17.46 32.79 -5.27
N ASN A 531 18.03 31.87 -6.05
CA ASN A 531 18.01 30.40 -5.88
C ASN A 531 16.69 29.63 -5.73
N SER A 532 15.52 30.20 -6.04
CA SER A 532 14.30 29.40 -6.20
C SER A 532 14.13 28.94 -7.65
N THR A 533 14.02 27.63 -7.88
CA THR A 533 13.79 27.02 -9.21
C THR A 533 12.34 27.19 -9.72
N HIS A 534 11.48 27.94 -9.02
CA HIS A 534 10.03 27.99 -9.26
C HIS A 534 9.48 29.43 -9.17
N PRO A 535 8.65 29.90 -10.14
CA PRO A 535 8.05 31.24 -10.14
C PRO A 535 6.82 31.35 -9.23
N TRP A 536 6.46 32.58 -8.84
CA TRP A 536 5.23 32.90 -8.12
C TRP A 536 4.21 33.55 -9.05
N TYR A 537 2.94 33.18 -8.89
CA TYR A 537 1.84 33.68 -9.72
C TYR A 537 0.83 34.46 -8.87
N ARG A 538 0.39 35.61 -9.37
CA ARG A 538 -0.73 36.38 -8.82
C ARG A 538 -1.95 36.20 -9.71
N ILE A 539 -3.04 35.73 -9.10
CA ILE A 539 -4.33 35.56 -9.77
C ILE A 539 -5.24 36.71 -9.35
N ASP A 540 -5.70 37.53 -10.30
CA ASP A 540 -6.77 38.50 -10.08
C ASP A 540 -8.12 37.85 -10.45
N SER A 541 -8.70 37.16 -9.48
CA SER A 541 -10.05 36.56 -9.45
C SER A 541 -10.85 37.22 -8.30
N PRO A 542 -12.19 37.08 -8.19
CA PRO A 542 -12.93 37.46 -6.98
C PRO A 542 -12.31 36.93 -5.67
N VAL A 543 -11.51 35.85 -5.72
CA VAL A 543 -10.63 35.41 -4.65
C VAL A 543 -9.19 35.85 -4.95
N LYS A 544 -8.64 36.76 -4.14
CA LYS A 544 -7.25 37.24 -4.28
C LYS A 544 -6.29 36.34 -3.51
N GLY A 545 -5.25 35.83 -4.17
CA GLY A 545 -4.25 34.98 -3.53
C GLY A 545 -2.96 34.80 -4.32
N TRP A 546 -1.92 34.28 -3.64
CA TRP A 546 -0.66 33.87 -4.23
C TRP A 546 -0.60 32.35 -4.29
N VAL A 547 -0.17 31.80 -5.43
CA VAL A 547 -0.04 30.34 -5.62
C VAL A 547 1.41 29.98 -5.94
N TYR A 548 1.90 28.93 -5.30
CA TYR A 548 3.25 28.38 -5.49
C TYR A 548 3.16 26.99 -6.14
N GLY A 549 3.74 26.80 -7.32
CA GLY A 549 3.70 25.52 -8.03
C GLY A 549 4.26 25.56 -9.45
N GLN A 550 4.55 24.38 -10.03
CA GLN A 550 5.03 24.23 -11.42
C GLN A 550 3.89 24.30 -12.46
N TYR A 551 2.64 24.06 -12.05
CA TYR A 551 1.44 24.11 -12.88
C TYR A 551 0.28 24.64 -12.03
N ILE A 552 -0.59 25.47 -12.63
CA ILE A 552 -1.86 25.90 -12.04
C ILE A 552 -2.95 25.34 -12.96
N GLU A 553 -3.78 24.44 -12.44
CA GLU A 553 -4.99 23.99 -13.11
C GLU A 553 -6.19 24.53 -12.33
N LEU A 554 -7.02 25.32 -13.00
CA LEU A 554 -8.25 25.87 -12.42
C LEU A 554 -9.39 24.92 -12.78
N VAL A 555 -9.84 24.14 -11.80
CA VAL A 555 -11.07 23.35 -11.92
C VAL A 555 -12.23 24.30 -11.60
N SER A 556 -13.07 24.61 -12.58
CA SER A 556 -14.36 25.24 -12.31
C SER A 556 -15.32 24.15 -11.83
N GLU A 557 -15.81 24.25 -10.60
CA GLU A 557 -17.05 23.57 -10.23
C GLU A 557 -18.21 24.30 -10.92
N GLU A 558 -18.98 23.59 -11.74
CA GLU A 558 -20.37 23.94 -12.03
C GLU A 558 -21.26 23.62 -10.82
#